data_AF-A0A1G2MQ73-F1
#
_entry.id   AF-A0A1G2MQ73-F1
#
_cell.length_a   1.000
_cell.length_b   1.000
_cell.length_c   1.000
_cell.angle_alpha   90.00
_cell.angle_beta   90.00
_cell.angle_gamma   90.00
#
_symmetry.space_group_name_H-M   'P 1'
#
loop_
_entity.id
_entity.type
_entity.pdbx_description
1 polymer ?
#
loop_
_entity_poly.entity_id
_entity_poly.type
_entity_poly.pdbx_seq_one_letter_code
_entity_poly.pdbx_strand_id
1 'polypeptide(L)'
;MKRVVENAIESTVVRALLAWALVGACLFSAFLYTVLVNKAIFQTVETKHVRSKMSEMSSGLNSLEERYLSLQKTATLQKALELGFAETENPKFVSRKSLGKGISVRDEL
;
A
#
# COMPACT_ATOMS: atom_id res chain seq x y z
N MET A 1 13.27 67.88 20.72
CA MET A 1 12.55 66.94 21.63
C MET A 1 11.60 66.01 20.89
N LYS A 2 10.61 66.49 20.12
CA LYS A 2 9.61 65.63 19.44
C LYS A 2 10.20 64.47 18.62
N ARG A 3 11.21 64.72 17.78
CA ARG A 3 11.84 63.67 16.92
C ARG A 3 12.57 62.57 17.71
N VAL A 4 13.08 62.89 18.90
CA VAL A 4 13.79 61.91 19.74
C VAL A 4 12.80 60.93 20.37
N VAL A 5 11.62 61.43 20.75
CA VAL A 5 10.53 60.62 21.30
C VAL A 5 9.94 59.70 20.22
N GLU A 6 9.78 60.20 18.99
CA GLU A 6 9.27 59.42 17.86
C GLU A 6 10.18 58.23 17.50
N ASN A 7 11.49 58.46 17.38
CA ASN A 7 12.46 57.40 17.12
C ASN A 7 12.54 56.37 18.26
N ALA A 8 12.36 56.80 19.51
CA ALA A 8 12.34 55.89 20.66
C ALA A 8 11.12 54.97 20.60
N ILE A 9 9.95 55.50 20.24
CA ILE A 9 8.71 54.73 20.08
C ILE A 9 8.89 53.70 18.95
N GLU A 10 9.34 54.10 17.76
CA GLU A 10 9.56 53.16 16.65
C GLU A 10 10.45 51.97 17.04
N SER A 11 11.56 52.24 17.76
CA SER A 11 12.49 51.17 18.16
C SER A 11 11.85 50.15 19.11
N THR A 12 10.93 50.57 19.99
CA THR A 12 10.23 49.68 20.92
C THR A 12 9.19 48.83 20.22
N VAL A 13 8.48 49.41 19.25
CA VAL A 13 7.45 48.72 18.46
C VAL A 13 8.10 47.64 17.57
N VAL A 14 9.22 47.97 16.93
CA VAL A 14 9.98 47.02 16.10
C VAL A 14 10.49 45.83 16.92
N ARG A 15 11.01 46.08 18.13
CA ARG A 15 11.45 45.00 19.04
C ARG A 15 10.31 44.10 19.48
N ALA A 16 9.15 44.67 19.81
CA ALA A 16 7.97 43.89 20.16
C ALA A 16 7.52 43.02 18.98
N LEU A 17 7.47 43.59 17.77
CA LEU A 17 7.07 42.87 16.56
C LEU A 17 8.01 41.70 16.24
N LEU A 18 9.33 41.91 16.39
CA LEU A 18 10.35 40.85 16.27
C LEU A 18 10.15 39.73 17.30
N ALA A 19 9.85 40.07 18.56
CA ALA A 19 9.58 39.07 19.60
C ALA A 19 8.34 38.24 19.29
N TRP A 20 7.25 38.87 18.85
CA TRP A 20 6.03 38.17 18.43
C TRP A 20 6.24 37.31 17.19
N ALA A 21 7.04 37.76 16.22
CA ALA A 21 7.42 36.97 15.06
C ALA A 21 8.22 35.72 15.45
N LEU A 22 9.15 35.84 16.40
CA LEU A 22 9.93 34.70 16.91
C LEU A 22 9.03 33.66 17.62
N VAL A 23 8.10 34.13 18.46
CA VAL A 23 7.13 33.27 19.14
C VAL A 23 6.23 32.56 18.12
N GLY A 24 5.74 33.30 17.11
CA GLY A 24 4.97 32.73 16.01
C GLY A 24 5.74 31.66 15.24
N ALA A 25 7.02 31.91 14.94
CA ALA A 25 7.89 30.95 14.26
C ALA A 25 8.12 29.66 15.09
N CYS A 26 8.33 29.80 16.40
CA CYS A 26 8.45 28.66 17.31
C CYS A 26 7.17 27.81 17.34
N LEU A 27 6.01 28.45 17.48
CA LEU A 27 4.72 27.76 17.49
C LEU A 27 4.43 27.09 16.14
N PHE A 28 4.73 27.77 15.04
CA PHE A 28 4.58 27.22 13.71
C PHE A 28 5.48 26.00 13.47
N SER A 29 6.73 26.05 13.95
CA SER A 29 7.66 24.92 13.89
C SER A 29 7.15 23.72 14.71
N ALA A 30 6.65 23.96 15.93
CA ALA A 30 6.08 22.92 16.78
C ALA A 30 4.81 22.30 16.16
N PHE A 31 3.97 23.13 15.52
CA PHE A 31 2.79 22.65 14.81
C PHE A 31 3.16 21.78 13.61
N LEU A 32 4.12 22.23 12.78
CA LEU A 32 4.62 21.44 11.66
C LEU A 32 5.19 20.11 12.13
N TYR A 33 6.00 20.12 13.19
CA TYR A 33 6.58 18.90 13.75
C TYR A 33 5.49 17.91 14.14
N THR A 34 4.45 18.35 14.84
CA THR A 34 3.33 17.48 15.27
C THR A 34 2.57 16.92 14.06
N VAL A 35 2.29 17.74 13.05
CA VAL A 35 1.58 17.31 11.83
C VAL A 35 2.42 16.32 11.02
N LEU A 36 3.72 16.59 10.84
CA LEU A 36 4.66 15.74 10.13
C LEU A 36 4.83 14.40 10.83
N VAL A 37 4.98 14.40 12.16
CA VAL A 37 5.09 13.18 12.96
C VAL A 37 3.80 12.35 12.86
N ASN A 38 2.63 12.97 13.00
CA ASN A 38 1.36 12.26 12.82
C ASN A 38 1.25 11.66 11.42
N LYS A 39 1.52 12.43 10.37
CA LYS A 39 1.52 11.91 8.99
C LYS A 39 2.51 10.77 8.79
N ALA A 40 3.71 10.88 9.35
CA ALA A 40 4.73 9.82 9.27
C ALA A 40 4.28 8.54 10.00
N ILE A 41 3.63 8.67 11.15
CA ILE A 41 3.05 7.54 11.89
C ILE A 41 1.95 6.87 11.06
N PHE A 42 0.98 7.64 10.55
CA PHE A 42 -0.11 7.09 9.73
C PHE A 42 0.41 6.39 8.46
N GLN A 43 1.32 7.02 7.73
CA GLN A 43 1.91 6.43 6.53
C GLN A 43 2.71 5.16 6.83
N THR A 44 3.42 5.13 7.97
CA THR A 44 4.15 3.93 8.41
C THR A 44 3.20 2.79 8.81
N VAL A 45 2.09 3.11 9.48
CA VAL A 45 1.09 2.12 9.91
C VAL A 45 0.32 1.56 8.71
N GLU A 46 -0.09 2.40 7.76
CA GLU A 46 -0.72 1.95 6.51
C GLU A 46 0.22 1.07 5.68
N THR A 47 1.49 1.47 5.55
CA THR A 47 2.50 0.67 4.83
C THR A 47 2.72 -0.69 5.52
N LYS A 48 2.69 -0.74 6.85
CA LYS A 48 2.79 -2.01 7.60
C LYS A 48 1.58 -2.91 7.37
N HIS A 49 0.36 -2.35 7.38
CA HIS A 49 -0.86 -3.12 7.11
C HIS A 49 -0.90 -3.66 5.67
N VAL A 50 -0.51 -2.86 4.69
CA VAL A 50 -0.42 -3.27 3.28
C VAL A 50 0.64 -4.37 3.12
N ARG A 51 1.81 -4.22 3.77
CA ARG A 51 2.88 -5.23 3.73
C ARG A 51 2.47 -6.55 4.40
N SER A 52 1.73 -6.50 5.52
CA SER A 52 1.22 -7.69 6.20
C SER A 52 0.22 -8.44 5.32
N LYS A 53 -0.75 -7.73 4.71
CA LYS A 53 -1.70 -8.33 3.78
C LYS A 53 -1.02 -8.92 2.54
N MET A 54 0.00 -8.24 2.01
CA MET A 54 0.80 -8.77 0.89
C MET A 54 1.51 -10.06 1.28
N SER A 55 2.10 -10.13 2.48
CA SER A 55 2.80 -11.32 2.99
C SER A 55 1.87 -12.52 3.18
N GLU A 56 0.66 -12.30 3.71
CA GLU A 56 -0.36 -13.34 3.83
C GLU A 56 -0.82 -13.84 2.45
N MET A 57 -1.05 -12.93 1.51
CA MET A 57 -1.49 -13.27 0.16
C MET A 57 -0.41 -14.01 -0.64
N SER A 58 0.86 -13.62 -0.53
CA SER A 58 1.99 -14.33 -1.12
C SER A 58 2.17 -15.74 -0.54
N SER A 59 1.95 -15.91 0.77
CA SER A 59 2.01 -17.24 1.40
C SER A 59 0.89 -18.16 0.91
N GLY A 60 -0.32 -17.61 0.73
CA GLY A 60 -1.45 -18.33 0.14
C GLY A 60 -1.21 -18.73 -1.32
N LEU A 61 -0.60 -17.83 -2.12
CA LEU A 61 -0.24 -18.12 -3.51
C LEU A 61 0.83 -19.22 -3.61
N ASN A 62 1.87 -19.18 -2.79
CA ASN A 62 2.92 -20.20 -2.79
C ASN A 62 2.34 -21.58 -2.41
N SER A 63 1.47 -21.63 -1.40
CA SER A 63 0.76 -22.87 -1.03
C SER A 63 -0.12 -23.41 -2.17
N LEU A 64 -0.81 -22.52 -2.90
CA LEU A 64 -1.63 -22.90 -4.04
C LEU A 64 -0.79 -23.40 -5.21
N GLU A 65 0.37 -22.77 -5.45
CA GLU A 65 1.31 -23.15 -6.51
C GLU A 65 1.95 -24.51 -6.22
N GLU A 66 2.33 -24.78 -4.98
CA GLU A 66 2.79 -26.11 -4.54
C GLU A 66 1.70 -27.18 -4.73
N ARG A 67 0.45 -26.86 -4.39
CA ARG A 67 -0.70 -27.76 -4.62
C ARG A 67 -0.96 -27.98 -6.10
N TYR A 68 -0.82 -26.97 -6.93
CA TYR A 68 -0.98 -27.09 -8.38
C TYR A 68 0.13 -27.95 -9.00
N LEU A 69 1.39 -27.71 -8.62
CA LEU A 69 2.54 -28.48 -9.08
C LEU A 69 2.46 -29.95 -8.64
N SER A 70 2.02 -30.21 -7.41
CA SER A 70 1.81 -31.59 -6.93
C SER A 70 0.66 -32.29 -7.66
N LEU A 71 -0.45 -31.60 -7.94
CA LEU A 71 -1.54 -32.15 -8.76
C LEU A 71 -1.09 -32.43 -10.19
N GLN A 72 -0.34 -31.51 -10.80
CA GLN A 72 0.18 -31.68 -12.16
C GLN A 72 1.09 -32.90 -12.26
N LYS A 73 1.96 -33.13 -11.26
CA LYS A 73 2.81 -34.31 -11.20
C LYS A 73 2.03 -35.62 -11.03
N THR A 74 0.83 -35.54 -10.48
CA THR A 74 -0.04 -36.69 -10.21
C THR A 74 -1.00 -36.99 -11.37
N ALA A 75 -1.29 -36.01 -12.22
CA ALA A 75 -2.14 -36.14 -13.40
C ALA A 75 -1.36 -36.70 -14.61
N THR A 76 -0.65 -37.81 -14.43
CA THR A 76 0.08 -38.52 -15.49
C THR A 76 -0.77 -39.62 -16.11
N LEU A 77 -0.54 -39.88 -17.41
CA LEU A 77 -1.25 -40.89 -18.20
C LEU A 77 -1.18 -42.29 -17.59
N GLN A 78 -0.05 -42.63 -16.95
CA GLN A 78 0.09 -43.88 -16.18
C GLN A 78 -0.91 -43.99 -15.03
N LYS A 79 -1.14 -42.90 -14.27
CA LYS A 79 -2.09 -42.93 -13.14
C LYS A 79 -3.55 -43.01 -13.62
N ALA A 80 -3.86 -42.43 -14.78
CA ALA A 80 -5.17 -42.57 -15.40
C ALA A 80 -5.44 -44.03 -15.81
N LEU A 81 -4.46 -44.69 -16.41
CA LEU A 81 -4.53 -46.12 -16.74
C LEU A 81 -4.64 -47.01 -15.50
N GLU A 82 -3.88 -46.73 -14.43
CA GLU A 82 -3.96 -47.45 -13.15
C GLU A 82 -5.32 -47.30 -12.45
N LEU A 83 -6.00 -46.15 -12.64
CA LEU A 83 -7.35 -45.90 -12.12
C LEU A 83 -8.45 -46.53 -13.01
N GLY A 84 -8.09 -47.26 -14.07
CA GLY A 84 -9.02 -47.97 -14.94
C GLY A 84 -9.64 -47.11 -16.05
N PHE A 85 -9.10 -45.89 -16.30
CA PHE A 85 -9.53 -45.09 -17.44
C PHE A 85 -8.94 -45.66 -18.73
N ALA A 86 -9.82 -45.98 -19.69
CA ALA A 86 -9.44 -46.42 -21.03
C ALA A 86 -9.33 -45.21 -21.98
N GLU A 87 -8.38 -45.26 -22.92
CA GLU A 87 -8.29 -44.26 -23.98
C GLU A 87 -9.58 -44.23 -24.81
N THR A 88 -10.16 -43.03 -24.95
CA THR A 88 -11.39 -42.81 -25.72
C THR A 88 -11.02 -42.47 -27.17
N GLU A 89 -11.64 -43.15 -28.15
CA GLU A 89 -11.42 -42.91 -29.58
C GLU A 89 -11.86 -41.52 -30.06
N ASN A 90 -12.71 -40.81 -29.31
CA ASN A 90 -13.18 -39.45 -29.62
C ASN A 90 -12.95 -38.47 -28.45
N PRO A 91 -11.70 -37.99 -28.24
CA PRO A 91 -11.41 -37.05 -27.16
C PRO A 91 -12.13 -35.71 -27.39
N LYS A 92 -13.05 -35.35 -26.48
CA LYS A 92 -13.62 -34.00 -26.43
C LYS A 92 -12.67 -33.06 -25.69
N PHE A 93 -11.89 -32.31 -26.45
CA PHE A 93 -11.00 -31.30 -25.90
C PHE A 93 -11.78 -30.07 -25.42
N VAL A 94 -11.65 -29.75 -24.14
CA VAL A 94 -12.19 -28.50 -23.59
C VAL A 94 -11.17 -27.39 -23.86
N SER A 95 -11.47 -26.52 -24.82
CA SER A 95 -10.59 -25.39 -25.16
C SER A 95 -10.52 -24.38 -24.02
N ARG A 96 -9.30 -23.98 -23.61
CA ARG A 96 -9.04 -22.92 -22.61
C ARG A 96 -9.74 -21.59 -22.91
N LYS A 97 -10.23 -21.39 -24.13
CA LYS A 97 -11.01 -20.21 -24.51
C LYS A 97 -12.32 -20.07 -23.73
N SER A 98 -12.90 -21.17 -23.21
CA SER A 98 -14.10 -21.11 -22.36
C SER A 98 -13.80 -20.78 -20.90
N LEU A 99 -12.61 -21.10 -20.40
CA LEU A 99 -12.18 -20.83 -19.02
C LEU A 99 -11.85 -19.34 -18.78
N GLY A 100 -11.42 -18.61 -19.81
CA GLY A 100 -11.15 -17.17 -19.74
C GLY A 100 -12.39 -16.27 -19.73
N LYS A 101 -13.61 -16.82 -19.92
CA LYS A 101 -14.85 -16.04 -19.97
C LYS A 101 -15.43 -15.72 -18.59
N GLY A 102 -14.90 -16.32 -17.51
CA GLY A 102 -15.42 -16.17 -16.14
C GLY A 102 -14.54 -15.38 -15.16
N ILE A 103 -13.35 -14.93 -15.57
CA ILE A 103 -12.43 -14.18 -14.70
C ILE A 103 -12.03 -12.88 -15.38
N SER A 104 -13.02 -12.03 -15.65
CA SER A 104 -12.80 -10.59 -15.82
C SER A 104 -13.09 -9.92 -14.48
N VAL A 105 -12.13 -9.96 -13.55
CA VAL A 105 -12.16 -9.08 -12.36
C VAL A 105 -11.62 -7.72 -12.78
N ARG A 106 -12.34 -7.09 -13.71
CA ARG A 106 -12.17 -5.69 -14.06
C ARG A 106 -13.53 -5.10 -14.36
N ASP A 107 -14.41 -5.25 -13.38
CA ASP A 107 -15.50 -4.31 -13.18
C ASP A 107 -15.04 -3.30 -12.13
N GLU A 108 -14.79 -2.10 -12.64
CA GLU A 108 -15.14 -0.83 -12.02
C GLU A 108 -14.41 -0.42 -10.73
N LEU A 109 -13.31 0.32 -10.91
CA LEU A 109 -13.02 1.63 -10.30
C LEU A 109 -11.91 2.35 -11.07
#